data_AF-A0A6M4G686-F1
#
_entry.id   AF-A0A6M4G686-F1
#
_cell.length_a   1.000
_cell.length_b   1.000
_cell.length_c   1.000
_cell.angle_alpha   90.00
_cell.angle_beta   90.00
_cell.angle_gamma   90.00
#
_symmetry.space_group_name_H-M   'P 1'
#
loop_
_entity.id
_entity.type
_entity.pdbx_description
1 polymer ?
#
loop_
_entity_poly.entity_id
_entity_poly.type
_entity_poly.pdbx_seq_one_letter_code
_entity_poly.pdbx_strand_id
1 'polypeptide(L)'
;MGHYSEGSLETAACLWESVLALRSRPITDPDAIGLALAIGKAFDALGTAALRLTVVGWTDAVEASWREVENDYPLCFDWDFVPAWIIDHIDWSDPFHPAVMQRGGG
;
A
#
# COMPACT_ATOMS: atom_id res chain seq x y z
N MET A 1 18.58 15.74 -2.49
CA MET A 1 17.48 15.22 -1.66
C MET A 1 16.23 15.96 -2.10
N GLY A 2 15.23 15.26 -2.65
CA GLY A 2 13.99 15.90 -3.08
C GLY A 2 13.28 16.53 -1.89
N HIS A 3 12.71 17.72 -2.08
CA HIS A 3 11.83 18.31 -1.07
C HIS A 3 10.48 17.59 -1.13
N TYR A 4 10.17 16.80 -0.11
CA TYR A 4 8.84 16.20 0.04
C TYR A 4 7.86 17.24 0.60
N SER A 5 6.63 17.24 0.10
CA SER A 5 5.55 18.03 0.68
C SER A 5 5.05 17.38 1.97
N GLU A 6 4.40 18.16 2.85
CA GLU A 6 3.74 17.63 4.04
C GLU A 6 2.70 16.56 3.67
N GLY A 7 1.92 16.79 2.60
CA GLY A 7 0.95 15.81 2.09
C GLY A 7 1.59 14.51 1.59
N SER A 8 2.80 14.57 1.02
CA SER A 8 3.53 13.38 0.57
C SER A 8 4.10 12.58 1.75
N LEU A 9 4.49 13.26 2.82
CA LEU A 9 4.89 12.61 4.07
C LEU A 9 3.70 11.93 4.76
N GLU A 10 2.54 12.60 4.76
CA GLU A 10 1.30 12.02 5.29
C GLU A 10 0.86 10.80 4.47
N THR A 11 0.89 10.89 3.14
CA THR A 11 0.58 9.75 2.26
C THR A 11 1.52 8.57 2.52
N ALA A 12 2.83 8.83 2.70
CA ALA A 12 3.79 7.80 3.05
C ALA A 12 3.50 7.16 4.43
N ALA A 13 3.07 7.95 5.41
CA ALA A 13 2.67 7.46 6.72
C ALA A 13 1.40 6.58 6.62
N CYS A 14 0.36 7.06 5.96
CA CYS A 14 -0.88 6.32 5.72
C CYS A 14 -0.64 4.99 5.01
N LEU A 15 0.24 4.99 3.99
CA LEU A 15 0.67 3.77 3.28
C LEU A 15 1.27 2.74 4.24
N TRP A 16 2.22 3.17 5.06
CA TRP A 16 2.89 2.28 6.00
C TRP A 16 1.93 1.74 7.06
N GLU A 17 1.07 2.59 7.62
CA GLU A 17 0.05 2.20 8.60
C GLU A 17 -0.95 1.21 8.01
N SER A 18 -1.40 1.45 6.78
CA SER A 18 -2.32 0.56 6.07
C SER A 18 -1.72 -0.83 5.86
N VAL A 19 -0.43 -0.93 5.49
CA VAL A 19 0.25 -2.23 5.37
C VAL A 19 0.30 -2.97 6.72
N LEU A 20 0.58 -2.26 7.82
CA LEU A 20 0.58 -2.86 9.17
C LEU A 20 -0.82 -3.33 9.58
N ALA A 21 -1.86 -2.55 9.27
CA ALA A 21 -3.25 -2.89 9.54
C ALA A 21 -3.70 -4.12 8.72
N LEU A 22 -3.39 -4.15 7.41
CA LEU A 22 -3.69 -5.28 6.52
C LEU A 22 -2.98 -6.57 6.97
N ARG A 23 -1.72 -6.47 7.42
CA ARG A 23 -1.00 -7.61 8.02
C ARG A 23 -1.67 -8.12 9.30
N SER A 24 -2.20 -7.21 10.11
CA SER A 24 -2.77 -7.52 11.43
C SER A 24 -4.28 -7.83 11.39
N ARG A 25 -4.87 -7.89 10.19
CA ARG A 25 -6.32 -8.00 10.01
C ARG A 25 -6.84 -9.33 10.60
N PRO A 26 -7.97 -9.32 11.30
CA PRO A 26 -8.55 -10.55 11.86
C PRO A 26 -8.84 -11.58 10.75
N ILE A 27 -8.55 -12.85 11.07
CA ILE A 27 -8.73 -14.02 10.19
C ILE A 27 -10.24 -14.39 10.15
N THR A 28 -11.06 -13.50 9.58
CA THR A 28 -12.52 -13.71 9.45
C THR A 28 -12.98 -13.75 7.99
N ASP A 29 -12.11 -13.37 7.05
CA ASP A 29 -12.36 -13.36 5.61
C ASP A 29 -11.22 -14.11 4.87
N PRO A 30 -11.50 -15.21 4.14
CA PRO A 30 -10.49 -16.01 3.44
C PRO A 30 -9.57 -15.22 2.51
N ASP A 31 -10.11 -14.23 1.79
CA ASP A 31 -9.30 -13.42 0.86
C ASP A 31 -8.39 -12.45 1.64
N ALA A 32 -8.87 -11.91 2.76
CA ALA A 32 -8.07 -11.13 3.69
C ALA A 32 -6.94 -11.95 4.36
N ILE A 33 -7.15 -13.26 4.58
CA ILE A 33 -6.10 -14.16 5.11
C ILE A 33 -4.96 -14.31 4.10
N GLY A 34 -5.28 -14.52 2.82
CA GLY A 34 -4.28 -14.69 1.76
C GLY A 34 -3.35 -13.48 1.68
N LEU A 35 -3.94 -12.28 1.67
CA LEU A 35 -3.18 -11.03 1.65
C LEU A 35 -2.35 -10.82 2.92
N ALA A 36 -2.93 -11.01 4.11
CA ALA A 36 -2.20 -10.85 5.37
C ALA A 36 -0.98 -11.79 5.46
N LEU A 37 -1.12 -13.03 4.99
CA LEU A 37 -0.02 -14.00 4.89
C LEU A 37 1.04 -13.58 3.86
N ALA A 38 0.64 -13.07 2.70
CA ALA A 38 1.56 -12.59 1.68
C ALA A 38 2.39 -11.40 2.18
N ILE A 39 1.73 -10.43 2.82
CA ILE A 39 2.41 -9.31 3.49
C ILE A 39 3.34 -9.85 4.59
N GLY A 40 2.89 -10.80 5.39
CA GLY A 40 3.71 -11.45 6.43
C GLY A 40 5.00 -12.05 5.88
N LYS A 41 4.94 -12.75 4.73
CA LYS A 41 6.14 -13.31 4.07
C LYS A 41 7.11 -12.23 3.60
N ALA A 42 6.61 -11.09 3.13
CA ALA A 42 7.47 -9.96 2.77
C ALA A 42 8.18 -9.35 3.99
N PHE A 43 7.50 -9.27 5.14
CA PHE A 43 8.13 -8.89 6.40
C PHE A 43 9.26 -9.86 6.80
N ASP A 44 9.03 -11.16 6.67
CA ASP A 44 10.02 -12.19 7.01
C ASP A 44 11.22 -12.19 6.06
N ALA A 45 10.99 -11.91 4.77
CA ALA A 45 12.02 -11.90 3.73
C ALA A 45 12.90 -10.64 3.72
N LEU A 46 12.31 -9.46 3.88
CA LEU A 46 12.99 -8.16 3.74
C LEU A 46 13.34 -7.52 5.09
N GLY A 47 12.59 -7.85 6.13
CA GLY A 47 12.59 -7.10 7.38
C GLY A 47 11.88 -5.74 7.26
N THR A 48 11.47 -5.21 8.41
CA THR A 48 10.62 -4.01 8.51
C THR A 48 11.25 -2.74 7.90
N ALA A 49 12.57 -2.57 7.99
CA ALA A 49 13.23 -1.36 7.50
C ALA A 49 13.24 -1.29 5.97
N ALA A 50 13.64 -2.37 5.29
CA ALA A 50 13.67 -2.42 3.83
C ALA A 50 12.25 -2.39 3.25
N LEU A 51 11.32 -3.18 3.81
CA LEU A 51 9.94 -3.19 3.36
C LEU A 51 9.28 -1.81 3.48
N ARG A 52 9.51 -1.09 4.57
CA ARG A 52 8.98 0.28 4.73
C ARG A 52 9.50 1.23 3.66
N LEU A 53 10.77 1.14 3.27
CA LEU A 53 11.31 1.95 2.17
C LEU A 53 10.65 1.62 0.83
N THR A 54 10.36 0.34 0.57
CA THR A 54 9.58 -0.09 -0.60
C THR A 54 8.18 0.52 -0.57
N VAL A 55 7.47 0.39 0.56
CA VAL A 55 6.08 0.85 0.74
C VAL A 55 5.97 2.37 0.58
N VAL A 56 6.82 3.17 1.23
CA VAL A 56 6.78 4.63 1.06
C VAL A 56 7.26 5.07 -0.33
N GLY A 57 7.95 4.19 -1.07
CA GLY A 57 8.27 4.42 -2.48
C GLY A 57 7.04 4.45 -3.39
N TRP A 58 5.87 4.02 -2.91
CA TRP A 58 4.61 4.04 -3.66
C TRP A 58 3.83 5.35 -3.53
N THR A 59 4.32 6.32 -2.75
CA THR A 59 3.63 7.60 -2.49
C THR A 59 3.15 8.27 -3.77
N ASP A 60 4.03 8.44 -4.77
CA ASP A 60 3.66 9.13 -6.01
C ASP A 60 2.55 8.40 -6.77
N ALA A 61 2.54 7.07 -6.72
CA ALA A 61 1.53 6.25 -7.39
C ALA A 61 0.16 6.36 -6.71
N VAL A 62 0.13 6.34 -5.37
CA VAL A 62 -1.10 6.55 -4.59
C VAL A 62 -1.63 7.96 -4.80
N GLU A 63 -0.77 8.98 -4.74
CA GLU A 63 -1.18 10.37 -4.96
C GLU A 63 -1.75 10.56 -6.37
N ALA A 64 -1.15 9.93 -7.38
CA ALA A 64 -1.67 9.97 -8.75
C ALA A 64 -3.07 9.34 -8.83
N SER A 65 -3.26 8.15 -8.26
CA SER A 65 -4.59 7.51 -8.22
C SER A 65 -5.61 8.30 -7.41
N TRP A 66 -5.18 8.95 -6.33
CA TRP A 66 -6.07 9.78 -5.51
C TRP A 66 -6.58 10.99 -6.29
N ARG A 67 -5.69 11.73 -6.97
CA ARG A 67 -6.07 12.91 -7.77
C ARG A 67 -7.08 12.61 -8.87
N GLU A 68 -7.13 11.38 -9.36
CA GLU A 68 -8.11 10.95 -10.36
C GLU A 68 -9.53 10.84 -9.80
N VAL A 69 -9.68 10.62 -8.48
CA VAL A 69 -10.98 10.31 -7.86
C VAL A 69 -11.36 11.23 -6.70
N GLU A 70 -10.43 12.06 -6.20
CA GLU A 70 -10.60 12.81 -4.94
C GLU A 70 -11.85 13.69 -4.86
N ASN A 71 -12.32 14.19 -6.01
CA ASN A 71 -13.52 15.04 -6.06
C ASN A 71 -14.84 14.25 -5.94
N ASP A 72 -14.81 12.95 -6.26
CA ASP A 72 -15.99 12.09 -6.35
C ASP A 72 -15.93 10.90 -5.37
N TYR A 73 -14.82 10.70 -4.67
CA TYR A 73 -14.64 9.61 -3.72
C TYR A 73 -15.39 9.90 -2.40
N PRO A 74 -16.39 9.08 -2.03
CA PRO A 74 -17.31 9.43 -0.93
C PRO A 74 -16.77 9.10 0.47
N LEU A 75 -15.58 8.50 0.56
CA LEU A 75 -15.00 7.97 1.80
C LEU A 75 -13.64 8.62 2.12
N CYS A 76 -13.03 8.25 3.25
CA CYS A 76 -11.80 8.88 3.72
C CYS A 76 -10.57 8.37 2.96
N PHE A 77 -9.57 9.24 2.81
CA PHE A 77 -8.31 8.89 2.15
C PHE A 77 -7.54 7.79 2.88
N ASP A 78 -7.34 7.96 4.19
CA ASP A 78 -6.51 7.12 5.06
C ASP A 78 -7.17 5.79 5.46
N TRP A 79 -8.46 5.81 5.80
CA TRP A 79 -9.19 4.62 6.27
C TRP A 79 -9.75 3.75 5.14
N ASP A 80 -10.07 4.35 4.00
CA ASP A 80 -10.81 3.66 2.93
C ASP A 80 -9.97 3.57 1.65
N PHE A 81 -9.53 4.72 1.11
CA PHE A 81 -8.85 4.74 -0.19
C PHE A 81 -7.50 4.03 -0.17
N VAL A 82 -6.58 4.41 0.73
CA VAL A 82 -5.22 3.85 0.75
C VAL A 82 -5.21 2.33 1.00
N PRO A 83 -5.96 1.77 1.97
CA PRO A 83 -6.05 0.32 2.13
C PRO A 83 -6.62 -0.39 0.90
N ALA A 84 -7.68 0.14 0.28
CA ALA A 84 -8.26 -0.42 -0.93
C ALA A 84 -7.27 -0.38 -2.11
N TRP A 85 -6.57 0.74 -2.26
CA TRP A 85 -5.54 0.89 -3.29
C TRP A 85 -4.43 -0.16 -3.14
N ILE A 86 -3.95 -0.41 -1.91
CA ILE A 86 -2.93 -1.45 -1.66
C ILE A 86 -3.42 -2.84 -2.07
N ILE A 87 -4.67 -3.18 -1.74
CA ILE A 87 -5.29 -4.47 -2.09
C ILE A 87 -5.33 -4.64 -3.61
N ASP A 88 -5.74 -3.59 -4.32
CA ASP A 88 -6.04 -3.65 -5.75
C ASP A 88 -4.84 -3.39 -6.67
N HIS A 89 -3.77 -2.76 -6.17
CA HIS A 89 -2.66 -2.26 -7.00
C HIS A 89 -1.29 -2.82 -6.65
N ILE A 90 -1.12 -3.50 -5.50
CA ILE A 90 0.18 -4.07 -5.13
C ILE A 90 0.19 -5.58 -5.38
N ASP A 91 1.17 -6.03 -6.16
CA ASP A 91 1.51 -7.44 -6.27
C ASP A 91 2.36 -7.86 -5.06
N TRP A 92 1.85 -8.83 -4.29
CA TRP A 92 2.53 -9.42 -3.13
C TRP A 92 3.03 -10.85 -3.41
N SER A 93 3.02 -11.30 -4.67
CA SER A 93 3.35 -12.67 -5.05
C SER A 93 4.83 -13.02 -4.81
N ASP A 94 5.75 -12.08 -5.05
CA ASP A 94 7.16 -12.19 -4.70
C ASP A 94 7.43 -11.50 -3.35
N PRO A 95 7.76 -12.26 -2.28
CA PRO A 95 8.03 -11.67 -0.97
C PRO A 95 9.28 -10.78 -0.92
N PHE A 96 10.19 -10.88 -1.89
CA PHE A 96 11.36 -9.99 -1.99
C PHE A 96 11.10 -8.73 -2.82
N HIS A 97 10.06 -8.73 -3.64
CA HIS A 97 9.76 -7.63 -4.55
C HIS A 97 8.26 -7.26 -4.62
N PRO A 98 7.61 -6.89 -3.50
CA PRO A 98 6.28 -6.29 -3.57
C PRO A 98 6.32 -5.02 -4.42
N ALA A 99 5.43 -4.90 -5.40
CA ALA A 99 5.50 -3.84 -6.41
C ALA A 99 4.11 -3.41 -6.89
N VAL A 100 4.01 -2.15 -7.34
CA VAL A 100 2.81 -1.67 -8.02
C VAL A 100 2.62 -2.44 -9.31
N MET A 101 1.45 -3.04 -9.48
CA MET A 101 1.07 -3.75 -10.70
C MET A 101 1.15 -2.80 -11.88
N GLN A 102 2.01 -3.13 -12.85
CA GLN A 102 2.05 -2.44 -14.13
C GLN A 102 0.74 -2.77 -14.85
N ARG A 103 -0.18 -1.81 -14.96
CA ARG A 103 -1.26 -1.90 -15.95
C ARG A 103 -0.59 -1.96 -17.32
N GLY A 104 -0.60 -3.14 -17.94
CA GLY A 104 -0.07 -3.32 -19.28
C GLY A 104 -0.71 -2.31 -20.22
N GLY A 105 0.10 -1.39 -20.75
CA GLY A 105 -0.29 -0.56 -21.88
C GLY A 105 -0.49 -1.47 -23.09
N GLY A 106 -1.74 -1.71 -23.43
CA GLY A 106 -2.18 -2.29 -24.70
C GLY A 106 -2.72 -1.21 -25.61
#